data_AF-A0A419DD77-F1
#
_entry.id   AF-A0A419DD77-F1
#
_cell.length_a   1.000
_cell.length_b   1.000
_cell.length_c   1.000
_cell.angle_alpha   90.00
_cell.angle_beta   90.00
_cell.angle_gamma   90.00
#
_symmetry.space_group_name_H-M   'P 1'
#
loop_
_entity.id
_entity.type
_entity.pdbx_description
1 polymer ?
#
loop_
_entity_poly.entity_id
_entity_poly.type
_entity_poly.pdbx_seq_one_letter_code
_entity_poly.pdbx_strand_id
1 'polypeptide(L)'
;MRLFAIILNFLLLGIVGYLFIKHGPPKDNSGDALLVIFIIMVPLWNLIAHFGVKAPDNLLTLYIRRKILEEKRKIKQLSEEKK
;
A
#
# COMPACT_ATOMS: atom_id res chain seq x y z
N MET A 1 -5.80 8.00 -7.30
CA MET A 1 -5.19 8.47 -6.03
C MET A 1 -3.85 7.79 -5.70
N ARG A 2 -3.62 6.51 -6.02
CA ARG A 2 -2.35 5.81 -5.76
C ARG A 2 -1.12 6.53 -6.34
N LEU A 3 -1.21 7.05 -7.57
CA LEU A 3 -0.11 7.78 -8.21
C LEU A 3 0.28 9.06 -7.43
N PHE A 4 -0.71 9.79 -6.92
CA PHE A 4 -0.51 10.99 -6.12
C PHE A 4 0.19 10.66 -4.80
N ALA A 5 -0.24 9.58 -4.13
CA ALA A 5 0.43 9.12 -2.90
C ALA A 5 1.90 8.74 -3.15
N ILE A 6 2.19 8.05 -4.25
CA ILE A 6 3.57 7.71 -4.63
C ILE A 6 4.42 8.97 -4.83
N ILE A 7 3.92 9.93 -5.62
CA ILE A 7 4.62 11.21 -5.88
C ILE A 7 4.87 11.96 -4.58
N LEU A 8 3.87 12.03 -3.70
CA LEU A 8 3.97 12.76 -2.44
C LEU A 8 4.99 12.12 -1.48
N ASN A 9 5.05 10.78 -1.40
CA ASN A 9 6.05 10.09 -0.60
C ASN A 9 7.48 10.30 -1.15
N PHE A 10 7.66 10.32 -2.48
CA PHE A 10 8.95 10.67 -3.09
C PHE A 10 9.36 12.11 -2.81
N LEU A 11 8.42 13.06 -2.90
CA LEU A 11 8.66 14.46 -2.55
C LEU A 11 9.11 14.58 -1.08
N LEU A 12 8.46 13.86 -0.17
CA LEU A 12 8.76 13.87 1.26
C LEU A 12 10.18 13.35 1.53
N LEU A 13 10.56 12.21 0.92
CA LEU A 13 11.92 11.68 0.98
C LEU A 13 12.94 12.68 0.41
N GLY A 14 12.60 13.36 -0.69
CA GLY A 14 13.43 14.40 -1.29
C GLY A 14 13.67 15.59 -0.36
N ILE A 15 12.63 16.07 0.33
CA ILE A 15 12.74 17.17 1.30
C ILE A 15 13.63 16.76 2.48
N VAL A 16 13.45 15.55 3.00
CA VAL A 16 14.27 15.04 4.10
C VAL A 16 15.74 14.90 3.67
N GLY A 17 15.99 14.36 2.47
CA GLY A 17 17.34 14.28 1.89
C GLY A 17 17.97 15.66 1.67
N TYR A 18 17.20 16.63 1.20
CA TYR A 18 17.65 18.02 1.06
C TYR A 18 18.03 18.62 2.41
N LEU A 19 17.20 18.47 3.44
CA LEU A 19 17.48 18.96 4.79
C LEU A 19 18.75 18.32 5.36
N PHE A 20 18.96 17.03 5.12
CA PHE A 20 20.16 16.30 5.52
C PHE A 20 21.44 16.86 4.90
N ILE A 21 21.41 17.19 3.60
CA ILE A 21 22.57 17.78 2.91
C ILE A 21 22.83 19.21 3.40
N LYS A 22 21.78 20.00 3.61
CA LYS A 22 21.89 21.44 3.92
C LYS A 22 22.22 21.73 5.38
N HIS A 23 21.61 20.99 6.31
CA HIS A 23 21.74 21.23 7.76
C HIS A 23 22.55 20.14 8.47
N GLY A 24 22.87 19.05 7.77
CA GLY A 24 23.53 17.90 8.35
C GLY A 24 22.57 17.01 9.14
N PRO A 25 23.01 15.80 9.54
CA PRO A 25 22.26 14.99 10.49
C PRO A 25 22.16 15.71 11.84
N PRO A 26 21.07 15.48 12.61
CA PRO A 26 21.00 15.97 13.98
C PRO A 26 22.21 15.46 14.75
N LYS A 27 23.01 16.38 15.30
CA LYS A 27 24.27 16.07 15.98
C LYS A 27 24.07 15.65 17.44
N ASP A 28 22.85 15.82 17.96
CA ASP A 28 22.55 15.62 19.37
C ASP A 28 21.98 14.22 19.64
N ASN A 29 22.43 13.60 20.73
CA ASN A 29 22.00 12.28 21.20
C ASN A 29 20.57 12.29 21.78
N SER A 30 19.87 13.43 21.74
CA SER A 30 18.54 13.64 22.31
C SER A 30 17.43 13.27 21.32
N GLY A 31 17.32 11.99 20.93
CA GLY A 31 16.13 11.45 20.26
C GLY A 31 15.79 11.94 18.83
N ASP A 32 16.43 13.01 18.35
CA ASP A 32 16.16 13.61 17.05
C ASP A 32 16.57 12.68 15.89
N ALA A 33 17.62 11.89 16.09
CA ALA A 33 18.02 10.85 15.14
C ALA A 33 16.93 9.78 14.95
N LEU A 34 16.23 9.41 16.03
CA LEU A 34 15.12 8.46 16.01
C LEU A 34 13.92 9.04 15.24
N LEU A 35 13.60 10.32 15.46
CA LEU A 35 12.54 11.01 14.73
C LEU A 35 12.81 11.04 13.22
N VAL A 36 14.05 11.35 12.82
CA VAL A 36 14.44 11.30 11.40
C VAL A 36 14.24 9.90 10.83
N ILE A 37 14.67 8.86 11.53
CA ILE A 37 14.51 7.47 11.08
C ILE A 37 13.01 7.15 10.88
N PHE A 38 12.15 7.55 11.81
CA PHE A 38 10.69 7.36 11.66
C PHE A 38 10.12 8.14 10.46
N ILE A 39 10.53 9.39 10.29
CA ILE A 39 10.09 10.25 9.18
C ILE A 39 10.48 9.65 7.81
N ILE A 40 11.61 8.95 7.74
CA ILE A 40 12.06 8.26 6.52
C ILE A 40 11.37 6.90 6.36
N MET A 41 11.20 6.15 7.45
CA MET A 41 10.63 4.81 7.44
C MET A 41 9.17 4.78 6.98
N VAL A 42 8.34 5.74 7.42
CA VAL A 42 6.91 5.80 7.05
C VAL A 42 6.70 5.90 5.53
N PRO A 43 7.29 6.87 4.80
CA PRO A 43 7.12 6.97 3.36
C PRO A 43 7.78 5.81 2.60
N LEU A 44 8.89 5.25 3.11
CA LEU A 44 9.48 4.03 2.56
C LEU A 44 8.52 2.84 2.63
N TRP A 45 7.90 2.62 3.81
CA TRP A 45 6.94 1.55 3.99
C TRP A 45 5.71 1.72 3.10
N ASN A 46 5.26 2.97 2.94
CA ASN A 46 4.12 3.30 2.09
C ASN A 46 4.43 3.06 0.60
N LEU A 47 5.64 3.39 0.15
CA LEU A 47 6.11 3.06 -1.19
C LEU A 47 6.19 1.54 -1.38
N ILE A 48 6.75 0.80 -0.42
CA ILE A 48 6.79 -0.67 -0.46
C ILE A 48 5.37 -1.27 -0.54
N ALA A 49 4.42 -0.77 0.27
CA ALA A 49 3.03 -1.20 0.20
C ALA A 49 2.41 -0.89 -1.17
N HIS A 50 2.77 0.24 -1.78
CA HIS A 50 2.33 0.60 -3.12
C HIS A 50 3.03 -0.16 -4.26
N PHE A 51 4.19 -0.77 -4.08
CA PHE A 51 4.88 -1.52 -5.14
C PHE A 51 4.86 -3.05 -4.96
N GLY A 52 4.97 -3.54 -3.73
CA GLY A 52 5.22 -4.95 -3.42
C GLY A 52 4.00 -5.75 -2.94
N VAL A 53 2.94 -5.09 -2.46
CA VAL A 53 1.82 -5.81 -1.84
C VAL A 53 0.60 -5.75 -2.74
N LYS A 54 0.40 -6.79 -3.56
CA LYS A 54 -0.98 -7.19 -3.89
C LYS A 54 -1.56 -7.65 -2.56
N ALA A 55 -2.47 -6.84 -1.99
CA ALA A 55 -3.14 -7.22 -0.75
C ALA A 55 -3.61 -8.68 -0.91
N PRO A 56 -3.28 -9.58 0.04
CA PRO A 56 -3.83 -10.93 -0.01
C PRO A 56 -5.34 -10.79 -0.13
N ASP A 57 -5.95 -11.52 -1.07
CA ASP A 57 -7.38 -11.43 -1.32
C ASP A 57 -8.09 -11.56 0.03
N ASN A 58 -8.72 -10.47 0.47
CA ASN A 58 -9.33 -10.37 1.79
C ASN A 58 -10.32 -11.54 1.94
N LEU A 59 -10.45 -12.15 3.13
CA LEU A 59 -11.32 -13.32 3.33
C LEU A 59 -12.77 -13.06 2.85
N LEU A 60 -13.23 -11.83 3.06
CA LEU A 60 -14.52 -11.34 2.57
C LEU A 60 -14.59 -11.32 1.04
N THR A 61 -13.53 -10.87 0.37
CA THR A 61 -13.41 -10.87 -1.10
C THR A 61 -13.41 -12.30 -1.65
N LEU A 62 -12.72 -13.23 -1.00
CA LEU A 62 -12.73 -14.65 -1.35
C LEU A 62 -14.14 -15.25 -1.18
N TYR A 63 -14.84 -14.94 -0.09
CA TYR A 63 -16.20 -15.39 0.15
C TYR A 63 -17.18 -14.86 -0.91
N ILE A 64 -17.10 -13.58 -1.27
CA ILE A 64 -17.92 -12.98 -2.32
C ILE A 64 -17.63 -13.63 -3.67
N ARG A 65 -16.36 -13.84 -4.02
CA ARG A 65 -15.96 -14.54 -5.26
C ARG A 65 -16.57 -15.94 -5.32
N ARG A 66 -16.50 -16.69 -4.23
CA ARG A 66 -17.11 -18.02 -4.12
C ARG A 66 -18.61 -17.97 -4.40
N LYS A 67 -19.33 -17.05 -3.74
CA LYS A 67 -20.78 -16.94 -3.89
C LYS A 67 -21.21 -16.55 -5.31
N ILE A 68 -20.47 -15.65 -5.96
CA ILE A 68 -20.70 -15.31 -7.37
C ILE A 68 -20.50 -16.52 -8.29
N LEU A 69 -19.47 -17.33 -8.04
CA LEU A 69 -19.21 -18.54 -8.83
C LEU A 69 -20.30 -19.60 -8.62
N GLU A 70 -20.80 -19.77 -7.40
CA GLU A 70 -21.92 -20.67 -7.09
C GLU A 70 -23.20 -20.24 -7.82
N GLU A 71 -23.56 -18.95 -7.78
CA GLU A 71 -24.73 -18.44 -8.48
C GLU A 71 -24.60 -18.56 -10.00
N LYS A 72 -23.42 -18.31 -10.57
CA LYS A 72 -23.17 -18.54 -12.00
C LYS A 72 -23.37 -20.00 -12.41
N ARG A 73 -22.99 -20.96 -11.56
CA ARG A 73 -23.20 -22.40 -11.82
C ARG A 73 -24.67 -22.77 -11.79
N LYS A 74 -25.44 -22.26 -10.83
CA LYS A 74 -26.90 -22.47 -10.76
C LYS A 74 -27.61 -21.93 -11.99
N ILE A 75 -27.28 -20.71 -12.41
CA ILE A 75 -27.86 -20.10 -13.63
C ILE A 75 -27.55 -20.96 -14.87
N LYS A 76 -26.32 -21.49 -14.97
CA LYS A 76 -25.93 -22.34 -16.08
C LYS A 76 -26.72 -23.66 -16.12
N GLN A 77 -26.91 -24.31 -14.97
CA GLN A 77 -27.72 -25.52 -14.85
C GLN A 77 -29.19 -25.27 -15.21
N LEU A 78 -29.79 -24.20 -14.70
CA LEU A 78 -31.17 -23.80 -15.03
C LEU A 78 -31.35 -23.43 -16.51
N SER A 79 -30.30 -22.89 -17.14
CA SER A 79 -30.29 -22.61 -18.58
C SER A 79 -30.18 -23.86 -19.44
N GLU A 80 -29.51 -24.91 -18.93
CA GLU A 80 -29.34 -26.19 -19.64
C GLU A 80 -30.59 -27.07 -19.49
N GLU A 81 -31.29 -27.04 -18.35
CA GLU A 81 -32.57 -27.75 -18.15
C GLU A 81 -33.74 -27.19 -18.96
N LYS A 82 -33.68 -25.92 -19.36
CA LYS A 82 -34.72 -25.27 -20.17
C LYS A 82 -34.61 -25.52 -21.68
N LYS A 83 -33.62 -26.29 -22.13
CA LYS A 83 -33.31 -26.54 -23.54
C LYS A 83 -33.57 -27.99 -23.91
#